data_AF-A0A847F5V8-F1
#
_entry.id   AF-A0A847F5V8-F1
#
_cell.length_a   1.000
_cell.length_b   1.000
_cell.length_c   1.000
_cell.angle_alpha   90.00
_cell.angle_beta   90.00
_cell.angle_gamma   90.00
#
_symmetry.space_group_name_H-M   'P 1'
#
loop_
_entity.id
_entity.type
_entity.pdbx_description
1 polymer ?
#
loop_
_entity_poly.entity_id
_entity_poly.type
_entity_poly.pdbx_seq_one_letter_code
_entity_poly.pdbx_strand_id
1 'polypeptide(L)'
;MKDPVLRRVHRGPKSNHAIIIVPGMWTMESGCDQRWIEAIEAAGFDGTIYDFVWDSSSQTKAIETIVRRAMYGAAGIAGGGAAAPIAGAALITAAIKARADWSKLKSRAKRSGRDFLPQLIRREVPERHITLLGHSLGARVAYYSIAEGTLRPNRLIMMGGAIRRDSSKDWALVADRIPEGI
;
A
#
# COMPACT_ATOMS: atom_id res chain seq x y z
N MET A 1 3.53 3.99 17.50
CA MET A 1 2.99 3.40 16.25
C MET A 1 1.53 3.15 16.55
N LYS A 2 0.59 3.71 15.77
CA LYS A 2 -0.84 3.39 15.96
C LYS A 2 -1.09 1.98 15.45
N ASP A 3 -1.94 1.24 16.14
CA ASP A 3 -2.28 -0.12 15.72
C ASP A 3 -3.11 -0.07 14.42
N PRO A 4 -2.83 -0.95 13.43
CA PRO A 4 -3.63 -1.03 12.23
C PRO A 4 -5.09 -1.39 12.55
N VAL A 5 -6.03 -0.79 11.83
CA VAL A 5 -7.47 -1.03 11.99
C VAL A 5 -8.13 -1.29 10.64
N LEU A 6 -9.18 -2.08 10.65
CA LEU A 6 -10.02 -2.32 9.48
C LEU A 6 -11.35 -1.60 9.69
N ARG A 7 -11.67 -0.63 8.84
CA ARG A 7 -12.89 0.16 8.96
C ARG A 7 -13.85 -0.23 7.86
N ARG A 8 -15.10 -0.56 8.20
CA ARG A 8 -16.15 -0.66 7.19
C ARG A 8 -16.59 0.75 6.81
N VAL A 9 -16.35 1.13 5.56
CA VAL A 9 -16.62 2.49 5.06
C VAL A 9 -17.87 2.56 4.19
N HIS A 10 -18.29 1.43 3.61
CA HIS A 10 -19.55 1.30 2.89
C HIS A 10 -20.15 -0.08 3.16
N ARG A 11 -21.49 -0.15 3.26
CA ARG A 11 -22.24 -1.40 3.38
C ARG A 11 -23.23 -1.49 2.23
N GLY A 12 -22.94 -2.38 1.28
CA GLY A 12 -23.84 -2.70 0.19
C GLY A 12 -25.10 -3.45 0.67
N PRO A 13 -26.18 -3.43 -0.13
CA PRO A 13 -27.49 -3.92 0.29
C PRO A 13 -27.50 -5.41 0.64
N LYS A 14 -26.89 -6.29 -0.17
CA LYS A 14 -26.93 -7.75 0.04
C LYS A 14 -25.85 -8.51 -0.75
N SER A 15 -24.58 -8.34 -0.41
CA SER A 15 -23.54 -9.14 -1.05
C SER A 15 -22.73 -9.95 -0.04
N ASN A 16 -22.37 -11.17 -0.43
CA ASN A 16 -21.37 -11.99 0.25
C ASN A 16 -19.94 -11.60 -0.21
N HIS A 17 -19.79 -10.43 -0.82
CA HIS A 17 -18.56 -9.91 -1.41
C HIS A 17 -18.07 -8.70 -0.60
N ALA A 18 -16.77 -8.69 -0.32
CA ALA A 18 -16.08 -7.56 0.28
C ALA A 18 -14.92 -7.11 -0.60
N ILE A 19 -14.77 -5.81 -0.79
CA ILE A 19 -13.51 -5.20 -1.23
C ILE A 19 -12.80 -4.64 -0.01
N ILE A 20 -11.54 -5.03 0.17
CA ILE A 20 -10.66 -4.47 1.19
C ILE A 20 -9.64 -3.61 0.49
N ILE A 21 -9.77 -2.30 0.67
CA ILE A 21 -8.83 -1.32 0.16
C ILE A 21 -7.64 -1.25 1.11
N VAL A 22 -6.46 -1.41 0.56
CA VAL A 22 -5.17 -1.29 1.23
C VAL A 22 -4.42 -0.14 0.59
N PRO A 23 -4.55 1.08 1.15
CA PRO A 23 -4.00 2.27 0.54
C PRO A 23 -2.48 2.35 0.69
N GLY A 24 -1.90 3.23 -0.13
CA GLY A 24 -0.46 3.47 -0.22
C GLY A 24 0.12 4.36 0.87
N MET A 25 1.26 4.98 0.58
CA MET A 25 1.82 6.00 1.46
C MET A 25 0.94 7.27 1.46
N TRP A 26 1.02 8.05 2.54
CA TRP A 26 0.32 9.33 2.74
C TRP A 26 -1.19 9.29 2.97
N THR A 27 -1.80 8.10 3.08
CA THR A 27 -3.19 7.93 3.56
C THR A 27 -3.31 7.77 5.08
N MET A 28 -2.18 7.98 5.77
CA MET A 28 -1.87 7.89 7.22
C MET A 28 -3.00 7.56 8.19
N GLU A 29 -4.07 8.36 8.24
CA GLU A 29 -5.11 8.28 9.28
C GLU A 29 -6.53 8.44 8.72
N SER A 30 -6.67 9.17 7.62
CA SER A 30 -7.93 9.31 6.89
C SER A 30 -8.29 8.04 6.12
N GLY A 31 -7.32 7.17 5.86
CA GLY A 31 -7.49 5.98 5.05
C GLY A 31 -7.84 6.33 3.61
N CYS A 32 -8.76 5.58 3.00
CA CYS A 32 -9.14 5.84 1.62
C CYS A 32 -10.10 7.05 1.50
N ASP A 33 -9.87 7.89 0.49
CA ASP A 33 -10.72 9.04 0.16
C ASP A 33 -12.10 8.56 -0.34
N GLN A 34 -13.17 9.30 -0.04
CA GLN A 34 -14.54 9.00 -0.46
C GLN A 34 -14.66 8.76 -1.98
N ARG A 35 -13.84 9.42 -2.80
CA ARG A 35 -13.80 9.23 -4.26
C ARG A 35 -13.50 7.80 -4.68
N TRP A 36 -12.79 7.03 -3.86
CA TRP A 36 -12.56 5.61 -4.13
C TRP A 36 -13.84 4.80 -3.96
N ILE A 37 -14.59 5.09 -2.91
CA ILE A 37 -15.86 4.42 -2.61
C ILE A 37 -16.84 4.73 -3.76
N GLU A 38 -16.98 6.01 -4.11
CA GLU A 38 -17.83 6.46 -5.21
C GLU A 38 -17.44 5.83 -6.55
N ALA A 39 -16.14 5.73 -6.85
CA ALA A 39 -15.67 5.11 -8.09
C ALA A 39 -15.97 3.60 -8.14
N ILE A 40 -15.83 2.90 -7.00
CA ILE A 40 -16.15 1.48 -6.90
C ILE A 40 -17.66 1.25 -7.04
N GLU A 41 -18.48 2.08 -6.40
CA GLU A 41 -19.95 2.05 -6.53
C GLU A 41 -20.39 2.37 -7.97
N ALA A 42 -19.80 3.39 -8.60
CA ALA A 42 -20.08 3.77 -9.97
C ALA A 42 -19.68 2.69 -10.99
N ALA A 43 -18.70 1.84 -10.65
CA ALA A 43 -18.36 0.66 -11.43
C ALA A 43 -19.36 -0.51 -11.26
N GLY A 44 -20.42 -0.33 -10.46
CA GLY A 44 -21.49 -1.30 -10.25
C GLY A 44 -21.20 -2.30 -9.12
N PHE A 45 -20.19 -2.06 -8.28
CA PHE A 45 -19.97 -2.91 -7.11
C PHE A 45 -21.01 -2.60 -6.03
N ASP A 46 -21.73 -3.62 -5.58
CA ASP A 46 -22.85 -3.54 -4.63
C ASP A 46 -22.54 -4.23 -3.29
N GLY A 47 -21.27 -4.52 -3.02
CA GLY A 47 -20.82 -5.22 -1.82
C GLY A 47 -20.32 -4.34 -0.69
N THR A 48 -19.71 -4.97 0.31
CA THR A 48 -19.16 -4.23 1.46
C THR A 48 -17.77 -3.72 1.12
N ILE A 49 -17.46 -2.46 1.47
CA ILE A 49 -16.13 -1.89 1.28
C ILE A 49 -15.51 -1.64 2.64
N TYR A 50 -14.32 -2.19 2.82
CA TYR A 50 -13.48 -2.00 3.98
C TYR A 50 -12.23 -1.21 3.58
N ASP A 51 -11.76 -0.39 4.50
CA ASP A 51 -10.54 0.38 4.38
C ASP A 51 -9.57 -0.04 5.49
N PHE A 52 -8.42 -0.57 5.09
CA PHE A 52 -7.38 -0.99 5.99
C PHE A 52 -6.43 0.18 6.29
N VAL A 53 -6.58 0.76 7.48
CA VAL A 53 -5.73 1.85 7.94
C VAL A 53 -4.52 1.27 8.65
N TRP A 54 -3.33 1.64 8.19
CA TRP A 54 -2.06 1.17 8.73
C TRP A 54 -1.03 2.30 8.72
N ASP A 55 0.02 2.17 9.53
CA ASP A 55 1.08 3.20 9.63
C ASP A 55 1.95 3.24 8.37
N SER A 56 1.46 3.99 7.38
CA SER A 56 2.16 4.31 6.13
C SER A 56 2.94 5.63 6.21
N SER A 57 3.11 6.20 7.42
CA SER A 57 3.78 7.48 7.63
C SER A 57 5.31 7.36 7.52
N SER A 58 5.95 8.25 6.75
CA SER A 58 7.38 8.56 6.95
C SER A 58 7.48 9.64 8.02
N GLN A 59 8.25 9.43 9.07
CA GLN A 59 8.37 10.35 10.21
C GLN A 59 8.91 11.76 9.88
N THR A 60 9.11 12.15 8.62
CA THR A 60 9.61 13.50 8.29
C THR A 60 9.00 14.11 7.02
N LYS A 61 8.28 15.24 7.18
CA LYS A 61 7.88 16.17 6.09
C LYS A 61 9.06 16.58 5.18
N ALA A 62 10.27 16.60 5.74
CA ALA A 62 11.51 16.84 5.00
C ALA A 62 11.76 15.79 3.91
N ILE A 63 11.46 14.52 4.16
CA ILE A 63 11.66 13.44 3.18
C ILE A 63 10.56 13.42 2.14
N GLU A 64 9.32 13.76 2.51
CA GLU A 64 8.26 13.98 1.52
C GLU A 64 8.69 15.04 0.50
N THR A 65 9.29 16.13 0.97
CA THR A 65 9.82 17.20 0.10
C THR A 65 10.96 16.70 -0.79
N ILE A 66 11.90 15.93 -0.23
CA ILE A 66 13.04 15.36 -0.97
C ILE A 66 12.57 14.32 -2.00
N VAL A 67 11.65 13.43 -1.64
CA VAL A 67 11.11 12.39 -2.52
C VAL A 67 10.24 13.00 -3.61
N ARG A 68 9.40 14.01 -3.31
CA ARG A 68 8.70 14.81 -4.33
C ARG A 68 9.70 15.46 -5.27
N ARG A 69 10.74 16.13 -4.74
CA ARG A 69 11.77 16.77 -5.56
C ARG A 69 12.60 15.77 -6.36
N ALA A 70 12.81 14.54 -5.89
CA ALA A 70 13.52 13.52 -6.64
C ALA A 70 12.64 12.89 -7.73
N MET A 71 11.35 12.59 -7.44
CA MET A 71 10.42 12.03 -8.42
C MET A 71 10.01 13.04 -9.50
N TYR A 72 9.73 14.30 -9.11
CA TYR A 72 9.30 15.35 -10.03
C TYR A 72 10.46 16.21 -10.55
N GLY A 73 11.58 16.28 -9.82
CA GLY A 73 12.75 17.07 -10.21
C GLY A 73 13.79 16.30 -11.04
N ALA A 74 13.70 14.98 -11.17
CA ALA A 74 14.47 14.24 -12.19
C ALA A 74 14.14 14.69 -13.62
N ALA A 75 13.02 15.39 -13.84
CA ALA A 75 12.71 16.10 -15.08
C ALA A 75 13.47 17.43 -15.25
N GLY A 76 14.13 17.96 -14.21
CA GLY A 76 14.76 19.29 -14.19
C GLY A 76 16.28 19.33 -14.03
N ILE A 77 16.97 18.21 -13.73
CA ILE A 77 18.45 18.17 -13.56
C ILE A 77 19.18 17.92 -14.90
N ALA A 78 18.47 17.93 -16.04
CA ALA A 78 19.11 17.85 -17.36
C ALA A 78 19.67 19.22 -17.84
N GLY A 79 19.45 20.30 -17.09
CA GLY A 79 19.86 21.66 -17.47
C GLY A 79 20.95 22.25 -16.58
N GLY A 80 22.21 21.99 -16.94
CA GLY A 80 23.36 22.91 -16.87
C GLY A 80 23.75 23.62 -15.55
N GLY A 81 25.04 23.53 -15.20
CA GLY A 81 25.75 24.60 -14.49
C GLY A 81 26.36 24.21 -13.15
N ALA A 82 27.69 24.27 -13.09
CA ALA A 82 28.51 24.02 -11.90
C ALA A 82 28.17 24.98 -10.74
N ALA A 83 27.66 24.44 -9.62
CA ALA A 83 27.65 25.12 -8.32
C ALA A 83 27.70 24.12 -7.14
N ALA A 84 28.78 24.26 -6.34
CA ALA A 84 28.97 23.91 -4.93
C ALA A 84 29.05 22.41 -4.48
N PRO A 85 30.23 21.91 -4.05
CA PRO A 85 30.37 20.59 -3.43
C PRO A 85 29.57 20.42 -2.11
N ILE A 86 29.13 21.52 -1.49
CA ILE A 86 28.29 21.53 -0.28
C ILE A 86 26.84 21.11 -0.60
N ALA A 87 26.35 21.39 -1.82
CA ALA A 87 25.05 20.88 -2.27
C ALA A 87 25.08 19.37 -2.49
N GLY A 88 26.22 18.81 -2.93
CA GLY A 88 26.42 17.37 -3.11
C GLY A 88 26.32 16.59 -1.79
N ALA A 89 26.99 17.06 -0.73
CA ALA A 89 26.93 16.41 0.58
C ALA A 89 25.50 16.43 1.17
N ALA A 90 24.81 17.57 1.10
CA ALA A 90 23.42 17.68 1.56
C ALA A 90 22.47 16.76 0.77
N LEU A 91 22.65 16.66 -0.56
CA LEU A 91 21.88 15.74 -1.41
C LEU A 91 22.16 14.27 -1.10
N ILE A 92 23.42 13.91 -0.82
CA ILE A 92 23.81 12.55 -0.43
C ILE A 92 23.19 12.20 0.93
N THR A 93 23.29 13.06 1.93
CA THR A 93 22.66 12.83 3.25
C THR A 93 21.14 12.72 3.14
N ALA A 94 20.52 13.58 2.32
CA ALA A 94 19.10 13.53 2.02
C ALA A 94 18.69 12.20 1.36
N ALA A 95 19.47 11.72 0.39
CA ALA A 95 19.24 10.44 -0.30
C ALA A 95 19.41 9.24 0.64
N ILE A 96 20.44 9.24 1.49
CA ILE A 96 20.66 8.19 2.51
C ILE A 96 19.47 8.14 3.47
N LYS A 97 19.03 9.30 3.97
CA LYS A 97 17.87 9.39 4.87
C LYS A 97 16.59 8.92 4.18
N ALA A 98 16.35 9.35 2.94
CA ALA A 98 15.21 8.89 2.14
C ALA A 98 15.24 7.38 1.92
N ARG A 99 16.42 6.78 1.67
CA ARG A 99 16.58 5.33 1.53
C ARG A 99 16.30 4.60 2.84
N ALA A 100 16.81 5.11 3.96
CA ALA A 100 16.58 4.53 5.28
C ALA A 100 15.10 4.57 5.66
N ASP A 101 14.43 5.69 5.44
CA ASP A 101 13.01 5.84 5.75
C ASP A 101 12.12 5.05 4.77
N TRP A 102 12.51 4.94 3.49
CA TRP A 102 11.89 4.01 2.55
C TRP A 102 12.05 2.55 2.99
N SER A 103 13.21 2.19 3.54
CA SER A 103 13.43 0.85 4.11
C SER A 103 12.51 0.59 5.30
N LYS A 104 12.37 1.55 6.21
CA LYS A 104 11.43 1.48 7.34
C LYS A 104 9.98 1.34 6.87
N LEU A 105 9.56 2.14 5.89
CA LEU A 105 8.22 2.05 5.29
C LEU A 105 7.94 0.67 4.70
N LYS A 106 8.88 0.11 3.92
CA LYS A 106 8.77 -1.25 3.40
C LYS A 106 8.69 -2.32 4.50
N SER A 107 9.42 -2.11 5.61
CA SER A 107 9.38 -3.01 6.77
C SER A 107 8.04 -2.94 7.49
N ARG A 108 7.47 -1.74 7.66
CA ARG A 108 6.13 -1.56 8.23
C ARG A 108 5.07 -2.18 7.35
N ALA A 109 5.12 -1.93 6.04
CA ALA A 109 4.20 -2.55 5.08
C ALA A 109 4.24 -4.09 5.16
N LYS A 110 5.45 -4.66 5.25
CA LYS A 110 5.63 -6.10 5.47
C LYS A 110 4.95 -6.57 6.76
N ARG A 111 5.24 -5.89 7.88
CA ARG A 111 4.66 -6.23 9.19
C ARG A 111 3.14 -6.12 9.19
N SER A 112 2.58 -5.03 8.66
CA SER A 112 1.13 -4.80 8.53
C SER A 112 0.46 -5.90 7.71
N GLY A 113 1.05 -6.28 6.59
CA GLY A 113 0.56 -7.36 5.73
C GLY A 113 0.63 -8.72 6.42
N ARG A 114 1.75 -9.06 7.05
CA ARG A 114 1.96 -10.39 7.65
C ARG A 114 1.19 -10.57 8.97
N ASP A 115 1.29 -9.60 9.87
CA ASP A 115 0.92 -9.78 11.27
C ASP A 115 -0.49 -9.27 11.59
N PHE A 116 -0.99 -8.27 10.86
CA PHE A 116 -2.23 -7.56 11.25
C PHE A 116 -3.39 -7.82 10.30
N LEU A 117 -3.21 -7.53 9.00
CA LEU A 117 -4.30 -7.58 8.02
C LEU A 117 -5.02 -8.95 7.99
N PRO A 118 -4.34 -10.12 7.93
CA PRO A 118 -5.00 -11.41 7.95
C PRO A 118 -5.80 -11.69 9.23
N GLN A 119 -5.39 -11.13 10.36
CA GLN A 119 -6.10 -11.32 11.64
C GLN A 119 -7.36 -10.46 11.69
N LEU A 120 -7.25 -9.21 11.26
CA LEU A 120 -8.39 -8.28 11.21
C LEU A 120 -9.46 -8.78 10.24
N ILE A 121 -9.07 -9.26 9.06
CA ILE A 121 -10.02 -9.82 8.09
C ILE A 121 -10.78 -11.00 8.69
N ARG A 122 -10.07 -11.96 9.29
CA ARG A 122 -10.70 -13.14 9.92
C ARG A 122 -11.66 -12.79 11.05
N ARG A 123 -11.41 -11.69 11.76
CA ARG A 123 -12.22 -11.26 12.90
C ARG A 123 -13.40 -10.39 12.51
N GLU A 124 -13.26 -9.55 11.50
CA GLU A 124 -14.15 -8.39 11.27
C GLU A 124 -14.89 -8.44 9.93
N VAL A 125 -14.49 -9.33 9.00
CA VAL A 125 -15.08 -9.46 7.66
C VAL A 125 -15.90 -10.74 7.58
N PRO A 126 -17.24 -10.67 7.67
CA PRO A 126 -18.11 -11.84 7.56
C PRO A 126 -18.28 -12.35 6.11
N GLU A 127 -17.97 -11.52 5.10
CA GLU A 127 -18.13 -11.87 3.69
C GLU A 127 -17.17 -12.99 3.27
N ARG A 128 -17.66 -13.96 2.50
CA ARG A 128 -16.86 -15.11 2.06
C ARG A 128 -16.03 -14.83 0.81
N HIS A 129 -16.44 -13.88 -0.03
CA HIS A 129 -15.68 -13.52 -1.22
C HIS A 129 -14.95 -12.21 -1.02
N ILE A 130 -13.64 -12.29 -0.80
CA ILE A 130 -12.82 -11.14 -0.46
C ILE A 130 -11.95 -10.78 -1.65
N THR A 131 -12.10 -9.54 -2.13
CA THR A 131 -11.18 -8.91 -3.07
C THR A 131 -10.22 -8.01 -2.29
N LEU A 132 -8.93 -8.26 -2.41
CA LEU A 132 -7.91 -7.42 -1.81
C LEU A 132 -7.39 -6.43 -2.86
N LEU A 133 -7.57 -5.13 -2.60
CA LEU A 133 -7.14 -4.07 -3.51
C LEU A 133 -5.97 -3.30 -2.88
N GLY A 134 -4.76 -3.50 -3.39
CA GLY A 134 -3.55 -2.86 -2.91
C GLY A 134 -3.08 -1.74 -3.85
N HIS A 135 -2.98 -0.51 -3.34
CA HIS A 135 -2.47 0.62 -4.13
C HIS A 135 -1.07 1.06 -3.63
N SER A 136 -0.14 1.30 -4.55
CA SER A 136 1.21 1.81 -4.24
C SER A 136 1.91 0.95 -3.17
N LEU A 137 2.32 1.51 -2.03
CA LEU A 137 2.91 0.75 -0.92
C LEU A 137 1.94 -0.25 -0.28
N GLY A 138 0.64 -0.02 -0.40
CA GLY A 138 -0.40 -0.95 0.01
C GLY A 138 -0.42 -2.25 -0.79
N ALA A 139 0.06 -2.25 -2.04
CA ALA A 139 0.28 -3.50 -2.78
C ALA A 139 1.31 -4.40 -2.10
N ARG A 140 2.31 -3.82 -1.42
CA ARG A 140 3.29 -4.58 -0.64
C ARG A 140 2.65 -5.20 0.61
N VAL A 141 1.77 -4.46 1.28
CA VAL A 141 0.98 -4.99 2.41
C VAL A 141 0.12 -6.17 1.93
N ALA A 142 -0.60 -5.99 0.81
CA ALA A 142 -1.44 -7.03 0.22
C ALA A 142 -0.62 -8.28 -0.12
N TYR A 143 0.53 -8.13 -0.78
CA TYR A 143 1.44 -9.24 -1.07
C TYR A 143 1.82 -10.02 0.19
N TYR A 144 2.29 -9.35 1.24
CA TYR A 144 2.75 -10.06 2.44
C TYR A 144 1.63 -10.69 3.24
N SER A 145 0.39 -10.19 3.12
CA SER A 145 -0.78 -10.83 3.72
C SER A 145 -1.08 -12.20 3.11
N ILE A 146 -0.71 -12.42 1.85
CA ILE A 146 -0.91 -13.68 1.12
C ILE A 146 0.35 -14.55 1.17
N ALA A 147 1.54 -13.98 0.93
CA ALA A 147 2.79 -14.72 0.79
C ALA A 147 3.30 -15.30 2.13
N GLU A 148 3.23 -14.50 3.19
CA GLU A 148 3.69 -14.89 4.53
C GLU A 148 2.53 -15.08 5.52
N GLY A 149 1.36 -14.53 5.22
CA GLY A 149 0.13 -14.76 5.97
C GLY A 149 -0.67 -15.96 5.46
N THR A 150 -1.70 -16.34 6.23
CA THR A 150 -2.65 -17.41 5.86
C THR A 150 -3.83 -16.87 5.03
N LEU A 151 -3.79 -15.62 4.57
CA LEU A 151 -4.90 -15.03 3.84
C LEU A 151 -4.98 -15.63 2.44
N ARG A 152 -6.19 -16.04 2.05
CA ARG A 152 -6.52 -16.52 0.71
C ARG A 152 -7.69 -15.70 0.18
N PRO A 153 -7.45 -14.49 -0.35
CA PRO A 153 -8.52 -13.71 -0.95
C PRO A 153 -8.97 -14.38 -2.26
N ASN A 154 -10.21 -14.13 -2.66
CA ASN A 154 -10.75 -14.61 -3.92
C ASN A 154 -10.17 -13.84 -5.11
N ARG A 155 -9.81 -12.57 -4.93
CA ARG A 155 -9.12 -11.76 -5.94
C ARG A 155 -8.08 -10.85 -5.32
N LEU A 156 -7.03 -10.57 -6.07
CA LEU A 156 -6.00 -9.59 -5.73
C LEU A 156 -5.87 -8.58 -6.88
N ILE A 157 -6.14 -7.31 -6.58
CA ILE A 157 -5.94 -6.20 -7.50
C ILE A 157 -4.80 -5.35 -6.96
N MET A 158 -3.77 -5.09 -7.77
CA MET A 158 -2.64 -4.24 -7.39
C MET A 158 -2.45 -3.11 -8.38
N MET A 159 -2.37 -1.87 -7.88
CA MET A 159 -2.24 -0.68 -8.72
C MET A 159 -1.01 0.13 -8.33
N GLY A 160 -0.12 0.38 -9.30
CA GLY A 160 1.11 1.17 -9.09
C GLY A 160 2.02 0.62 -7.99
N GLY A 161 2.03 -0.71 -7.79
CA GLY A 161 2.55 -1.34 -6.58
C GLY A 161 4.04 -1.12 -6.29
N ALA A 162 4.37 -0.75 -5.06
CA ALA A 162 5.76 -0.58 -4.60
C ALA A 162 6.40 -1.93 -4.18
N ILE A 163 6.29 -2.89 -5.08
CA ILE A 163 6.81 -4.25 -4.91
C ILE A 163 7.39 -4.72 -6.24
N ARG A 164 8.68 -5.05 -6.22
CA ARG A 164 9.40 -5.49 -7.41
C ARG A 164 9.22 -7.00 -7.57
N ARG A 165 9.13 -7.45 -8.82
CA ARG A 165 9.40 -8.84 -9.19
C ARG A 165 10.92 -9.01 -9.20
N ASP A 166 11.46 -9.46 -8.07
CA ASP A 166 12.86 -9.84 -7.93
C ASP A 166 12.97 -11.21 -7.26
N SER A 167 14.16 -11.79 -7.21
CA SER A 167 14.39 -13.15 -6.70
C SER A 167 13.96 -13.35 -5.25
N SER A 168 13.71 -12.29 -4.49
CA SER A 168 13.21 -12.37 -3.11
C SER A 168 11.68 -12.39 -3.02
N LYS A 169 10.96 -12.30 -4.15
CA LYS A 169 9.50 -12.21 -4.23
C LYS A 169 8.96 -13.25 -5.20
N ASP A 170 8.29 -14.25 -4.62
CA ASP A 170 7.66 -15.32 -5.37
C ASP A 170 6.21 -14.96 -5.69
N TRP A 171 6.01 -14.45 -6.88
CA TRP A 171 4.68 -14.10 -7.39
C TRP A 171 3.87 -15.33 -7.80
N ALA A 172 4.53 -16.43 -8.16
CA ALA A 172 3.84 -17.68 -8.47
C ALA A 172 3.20 -18.23 -7.19
N LEU A 173 3.95 -18.24 -6.09
CA LEU A 173 3.41 -18.61 -4.77
C LEU A 173 2.18 -17.78 -4.37
N VAL A 174 2.16 -16.48 -4.66
CA VAL A 174 0.99 -15.63 -4.37
C VAL A 174 -0.17 -15.96 -5.29
N ALA A 175 0.07 -16.18 -6.58
CA ALA A 175 -0.95 -16.55 -7.54
C ALA A 175 -1.61 -17.90 -7.17
N ASP A 176 -0.81 -18.89 -6.79
CA ASP A 176 -1.28 -20.23 -6.38
C ASP A 176 -2.17 -20.21 -5.13
N ARG A 177 -2.11 -19.14 -4.32
CA ARG A 177 -2.91 -18.97 -3.11
C ARG A 177 -4.24 -18.26 -3.34
N ILE A 178 -4.52 -17.81 -4.56
CA ILE A 178 -5.78 -17.19 -4.95
C ILE A 178 -6.63 -18.28 -5.63
N PRO A 179 -7.78 -18.68 -5.05
CA PRO A 179 -8.62 -19.72 -5.63
C PRO A 179 -9.20 -19.25 -6.97
N GLU A 180 -8.77 -19.88 -8.06
CA GLU A 180 -9.16 -19.67 -9.47
C GLU A 180 -9.38 -18.21 -9.91
N GLY A 181 -8.32 -17.62 -10.46
CA GLY A 181 -8.37 -16.53 -11.45
C GLY A 181 -8.24 -15.11 -10.90
N ILE A 182 -7.32 -14.33 -11.49
CA ILE A 182 -7.40 -12.86 -11.52
C ILE A 182 -8.59 -12.46 -12.40
#